data_AF-A0A2P8G0B9-F1
#
_entry.id   AF-A0A2P8G0B9-F1
#
_cell.length_a   1.000
_cell.length_b   1.000
_cell.length_c   1.000
_cell.angle_alpha   90.00
_cell.angle_beta   90.00
_cell.angle_gamma   90.00
#
_symmetry.space_group_name_H-M   'P 1'
#
loop_
_entity.id
_entity.type
_entity.pdbx_description
1 polymer ?
#
loop_
_entity_poly.entity_id
_entity_poly.type
_entity_poly.pdbx_seq_one_letter_code
_entity_poly.pdbx_strand_id
1 'polypeptide(L)'
;MIDSNDHLMSRPHCTIEVRLNRLGVLDFILRDGVALPQNAQKSSLNGTYLNANEKRLGDQDRIYLRDRDMIQIGMTKLVLITGYLAGSAEQAWQEVSTMEFGKTVDKF
;
A
#
# COMPACT_ATOMS: atom_id res chain seq x y z
N MET A 1 2.85 -10.47 6.91
CA MET A 1 2.92 -9.32 7.85
C MET A 1 4.27 -8.68 7.64
N ILE A 2 4.35 -7.34 7.53
CA ILE A 2 5.63 -6.63 7.39
C ILE A 2 6.01 -6.14 8.77
N ASP A 3 7.22 -6.51 9.23
CA ASP A 3 7.79 -6.03 10.47
C ASP A 3 8.70 -4.83 10.18
N SER A 4 8.48 -3.73 10.90
CA SER A 4 9.24 -2.49 10.79
C SER A 4 9.42 -1.86 12.17
N ASN A 5 10.53 -1.15 12.35
CA ASN A 5 10.81 -0.33 13.54
C ASN A 5 10.19 1.08 13.43
N ASP A 6 9.41 1.33 12.37
CA ASP A 6 8.69 2.59 12.18
C ASP A 6 7.58 2.76 13.21
N HIS A 7 7.83 3.61 14.21
CA HIS A 7 6.88 3.89 15.28
C HIS A 7 5.61 4.61 14.81
N LEU A 8 5.64 5.22 13.61
CA LEU A 8 4.47 5.84 13.00
C LEU A 8 3.64 4.82 12.20
N MET A 9 4.08 3.57 12.11
CA MET A 9 3.32 2.49 11.50
C MET A 9 2.38 1.82 12.52
N SER A 10 1.08 2.16 12.47
CA SER A 10 0.00 1.48 13.22
C SER A 10 -0.02 -0.05 13.05
N ARG A 11 -0.57 -0.76 14.05
CA ARG A 11 -0.77 -2.23 14.03
C ARG A 11 -2.28 -2.57 14.12
N PRO A 12 -2.92 -3.07 13.05
CA PRO A 12 -2.49 -3.06 11.64
C PRO A 12 -2.55 -1.64 11.02
N HIS A 13 -1.78 -1.41 9.93
CA HIS A 13 -1.70 -0.10 9.27
C HIS A 13 -2.58 0.00 8.02
N CYS A 14 -2.42 -0.91 7.08
CA CYS A 14 -3.20 -0.96 5.85
C CYS A 14 -3.43 -2.42 5.47
N THR A 15 -4.41 -2.64 4.60
CA THR A 15 -4.71 -3.96 4.04
C THR A 15 -4.57 -3.90 2.53
N ILE A 16 -3.79 -4.82 1.97
CA ILE A 16 -3.77 -5.09 0.52
C ILE A 16 -4.46 -6.43 0.30
N GLU A 17 -5.63 -6.39 -0.32
CA GLU A 17 -6.43 -7.56 -0.67
C GLU A 17 -6.15 -7.95 -2.12
N VAL A 18 -5.79 -9.21 -2.37
CA VAL A 18 -5.57 -9.74 -3.72
C VAL A 18 -6.78 -10.55 -4.14
N ARG A 19 -7.36 -10.24 -5.30
CA ARG A 19 -8.53 -10.96 -5.85
C ARG A 19 -8.28 -11.37 -7.29
N LEU A 20 -8.66 -12.59 -7.64
CA LEU A 20 -8.76 -12.98 -9.05
C LEU A 20 -10.08 -12.43 -9.61
N ASN A 21 -10.01 -11.59 -10.63
CA ASN A 21 -11.18 -11.03 -11.28
C ASN A 21 -11.76 -12.00 -12.34
N ARG A 22 -12.91 -11.64 -12.93
CA ARG A 22 -13.62 -12.49 -13.90
C ARG A 22 -12.84 -12.77 -15.19
N LEU A 23 -11.81 -11.98 -15.48
CA LEU A 23 -10.92 -12.14 -16.63
C LEU A 23 -9.68 -12.99 -16.30
N GLY A 24 -9.57 -13.50 -15.07
CA GLY A 24 -8.40 -14.25 -14.63
C GLY A 24 -7.18 -13.38 -14.31
N VAL A 25 -7.36 -12.07 -14.14
CA VAL A 25 -6.30 -11.13 -13.75
C VAL A 25 -6.37 -10.85 -12.25
N LEU A 26 -5.22 -10.65 -11.60
CA LEU A 26 -5.16 -10.30 -10.18
C LEU A 26 -5.38 -8.80 -9.98
N ASP A 27 -6.41 -8.46 -9.20
CA ASP A 27 -6.64 -7.12 -8.67
C ASP A 27 -5.98 -7.00 -7.29
N PHE A 28 -5.23 -5.91 -7.07
CA PHE A 28 -4.62 -5.56 -5.79
C PHE A 28 -5.36 -4.36 -5.21
N ILE A 29 -6.05 -4.54 -4.07
CA ILE A 29 -6.96 -3.54 -3.52
C ILE A 29 -6.41 -3.05 -2.18
N LEU A 30 -5.97 -1.81 -2.13
CA LEU A 30 -5.49 -1.13 -0.93
C LEU A 30 -6.65 -0.48 -0.15
N ARG A 31 -6.60 -0.61 1.18
CA ARG A 31 -7.44 0.12 2.13
C ARG A 31 -6.61 0.58 3.34
N ASP A 32 -6.99 1.71 3.92
CA ASP A 32 -6.44 2.13 5.21
C ASP A 32 -6.96 1.24 6.34
N GLY A 33 -6.07 0.83 7.24
CA GLY A 33 -6.42 0.02 8.38
C GLY A 33 -6.80 -1.43 8.05
N VAL A 34 -7.67 -1.99 8.89
CA VAL A 34 -8.22 -3.34 8.73
C VAL A 34 -9.74 -3.35 8.92
N ALA A 35 -10.43 -4.22 8.19
CA ALA A 35 -11.82 -4.54 8.47
C ALA A 35 -11.93 -5.37 9.76
N LEU A 36 -12.86 -5.00 10.62
CA LEU A 36 -13.20 -5.70 11.85
C LEU A 36 -14.55 -6.44 11.68
N PRO A 37 -14.90 -7.37 12.58
CA PRO A 37 -16.23 -7.98 12.62
C PRO A 37 -17.35 -6.93 12.72
N GLN A 38 -18.57 -7.32 12.34
CA GLN A 38 -19.78 -6.48 12.45
C GLN A 38 -19.73 -5.18 11.64
N ASN A 39 -19.06 -5.19 10.48
CA ASN A 39 -18.87 -4.02 9.59
C ASN A 39 -18.12 -2.84 10.25
N ALA A 40 -17.38 -3.08 11.34
CA ALA A 40 -16.48 -2.08 11.89
C ALA A 40 -15.17 -2.02 11.10
N GLN A 41 -14.45 -0.91 11.21
CA GLN A 41 -13.13 -0.73 10.62
C GLN A 41 -12.23 -0.03 11.64
N LYS A 42 -10.96 -0.44 11.67
CA LYS A 42 -9.93 0.26 12.43
C LYS A 42 -8.97 0.91 11.45
N SER A 43 -9.13 2.21 11.23
CA SER A 43 -8.22 3.02 10.42
C SER A 43 -6.85 3.16 11.09
N SER A 44 -5.82 3.46 10.29
CA SER A 44 -4.51 3.77 10.85
C SER A 44 -4.54 5.14 11.54
N LEU A 45 -3.69 5.32 12.55
CA LEU A 45 -3.59 6.59 13.25
C LEU A 45 -3.05 7.68 12.31
N ASN A 46 -1.95 7.35 11.61
CA ASN A 46 -1.20 8.31 10.81
C ASN A 46 -1.59 8.36 9.33
N GLY A 47 -2.55 7.53 8.92
CA GLY A 47 -3.01 7.46 7.54
C GLY A 47 -2.07 6.67 6.62
N THR A 48 -2.69 6.03 5.64
CA THR A 48 -2.01 5.49 4.45
C THR A 48 -2.06 6.53 3.34
N TYR A 49 -0.94 6.76 2.65
CA TYR A 49 -0.85 7.67 1.51
C TYR A 49 -0.39 6.93 0.26
N LEU A 50 -0.83 7.40 -0.91
CA LEU A 50 -0.52 6.79 -2.21
C LEU A 50 0.17 7.81 -3.10
N ASN A 51 1.30 7.42 -3.70
CA ASN A 51 2.04 8.19 -4.70
C ASN A 51 2.36 9.63 -4.26
N ALA A 52 2.76 9.80 -2.99
CA ALA A 52 3.03 11.10 -2.36
C ALA A 52 1.86 12.11 -2.44
N ASN A 53 0.63 11.63 -2.61
CA ASN A 53 -0.56 12.46 -2.50
C ASN A 53 -0.74 12.88 -1.04
N GLU A 54 -0.87 14.18 -0.79
CA GLU A 54 -1.07 14.72 0.56
C GLU A 54 -2.41 14.32 1.20
N LYS A 55 -3.36 13.83 0.40
CA LYS A 55 -4.62 13.29 0.90
C LYS A 55 -4.43 11.82 1.30
N ARG A 56 -4.60 11.53 2.61
CA ARG A 56 -4.69 10.15 3.10
C ARG A 56 -5.88 9.42 2.49
N LEU A 57 -5.79 8.10 2.41
CA LEU A 57 -6.93 7.25 2.10
C LEU A 57 -8.03 7.48 3.16
N GLY A 58 -9.27 7.64 2.70
CA GLY A 58 -10.45 7.68 3.55
C GLY A 58 -10.84 6.28 4.02
N ASP A 59 -11.67 6.21 5.07
CA ASP A 59 -12.05 4.93 5.68
C ASP A 59 -12.72 3.98 4.68
N GLN A 60 -13.58 4.50 3.81
CA GLN A 60 -14.31 3.67 2.83
C GLN A 60 -13.58 3.52 1.48
N ASP A 61 -12.40 4.11 1.33
CA ASP A 61 -11.68 4.06 0.06
C ASP A 61 -11.18 2.63 -0.23
N ARG A 62 -11.37 2.22 -1.48
CA ARG A 62 -10.85 0.95 -2.03
C ARG A 62 -10.09 1.28 -3.29
N ILE A 63 -8.76 1.32 -3.17
CA ILE A 63 -7.92 1.75 -4.28
C ILE A 63 -7.38 0.51 -5.00
N TYR A 64 -7.64 0.43 -6.30
CA TYR A 64 -7.03 -0.58 -7.17
C TYR A 64 -5.62 -0.14 -7.51
N LEU A 65 -4.64 -0.82 -6.93
CA LEU A 65 -3.23 -0.57 -7.16
C LEU A 65 -2.80 -1.04 -8.55
N ARG A 66 -1.82 -0.33 -9.10
CA ARG A 66 -1.11 -0.67 -10.32
C ARG A 66 0.35 -0.92 -10.02
N ASP A 67 1.03 -1.56 -10.95
CA ASP A 67 2.49 -1.65 -10.92
C ASP A 67 3.12 -0.27 -10.73
N ARG A 68 4.15 -0.22 -9.89
CA ARG A 68 4.90 0.97 -9.47
C ARG A 68 4.13 1.96 -8.59
N ASP A 69 2.91 1.64 -8.14
CA ASP A 69 2.27 2.45 -7.10
C ASP A 69 3.07 2.38 -5.78
N MET A 70 3.34 3.55 -5.22
CA MET A 70 4.06 3.74 -3.96
C MET A 70 3.08 4.01 -2.82
N ILE A 71 3.11 3.14 -1.81
CA ILE A 71 2.25 3.19 -0.63
C ILE A 71 3.12 3.64 0.55
N GLN A 72 2.74 4.72 1.20
CA GLN A 72 3.40 5.18 2.42
C GLN A 72 2.57 4.76 3.63
N ILE A 73 3.24 4.14 4.60
CA ILE A 73 2.70 3.74 5.91
C ILE A 73 3.64 4.23 7.01
N GLY A 74 3.25 5.28 7.72
CA GLY A 74 4.19 6.01 8.58
C GLY A 74 5.28 6.73 7.76
N MET A 75 6.55 6.47 8.06
CA MET A 75 7.72 6.91 7.29
C MET A 75 8.17 5.88 6.24
N THR A 76 7.68 4.65 6.35
CA THR A 76 8.01 3.52 5.46
C THR A 76 7.26 3.65 4.14
N LYS A 77 7.95 3.36 3.02
CA LYS A 77 7.35 3.28 1.69
C LYS A 77 7.45 1.86 1.14
N LEU A 78 6.38 1.39 0.53
CA LEU A 78 6.27 0.13 -0.18
C LEU A 78 5.94 0.44 -1.64
N VAL A 79 6.48 -0.34 -2.57
CA VAL A 79 6.13 -0.24 -3.99
C VAL A 79 5.54 -1.56 -4.45
N LEU A 80 4.41 -1.53 -5.12
CA LEU A 80 3.83 -2.73 -5.73
C LEU A 80 4.55 -3.02 -7.06
N ILE A 81 5.20 -4.18 -7.15
CA ILE A 81 5.68 -4.76 -8.40
C ILE A 81 5.08 -6.16 -8.55
N THR A 82 4.41 -6.41 -9.66
CA THR A 82 3.73 -7.67 -9.97
C THR A 82 4.55 -8.53 -10.92
N GLY A 83 4.17 -9.82 -11.01
CA GLY A 83 4.76 -10.77 -11.95
C GLY A 83 4.57 -10.40 -13.43
N TYR A 84 3.67 -9.45 -13.74
CA TYR A 84 3.51 -8.94 -15.10
C TYR A 84 4.66 -8.02 -15.51
N LEU A 85 5.18 -7.23 -14.57
CA LEU A 85 6.27 -6.29 -14.83
C LEU A 85 7.64 -6.94 -14.61
N ALA A 86 7.78 -7.74 -13.56
CA ALA A 86 9.04 -8.39 -13.21
C ALA A 86 8.84 -9.89 -12.98
N GLY A 87 9.57 -10.72 -13.73
CA GLY A 87 9.51 -12.18 -13.61
C GLY A 87 10.30 -12.73 -12.41
N SER A 88 11.08 -11.89 -11.73
CA SER A 88 11.87 -12.27 -10.55
C SER A 88 11.95 -11.15 -9.52
N ALA A 89 12.29 -11.51 -8.29
CA ALA A 89 12.51 -10.54 -7.21
C ALA A 89 13.68 -9.59 -7.51
N GLU A 90 14.72 -10.06 -8.20
CA GLU A 90 15.86 -9.23 -8.61
C GLU A 90 15.43 -8.18 -9.64
N GLN A 91 14.64 -8.58 -10.64
CA GLN A 91 14.09 -7.65 -11.61
C GLN A 91 13.18 -6.62 -10.92
N ALA A 92 12.34 -7.06 -9.99
CA ALA A 92 11.50 -6.16 -9.21
C ALA A 92 12.33 -5.16 -8.37
N TRP A 93 13.47 -5.59 -7.83
CA TRP A 93 14.39 -4.71 -7.11
C TRP A 93 15.02 -3.67 -8.04
N GLN A 94 15.40 -4.04 -9.26
CA GLN A 94 15.91 -3.10 -10.27
C GLN A 94 14.86 -2.07 -10.70
N GLU A 95 13.61 -2.52 -10.86
CA GLU A 95 12.48 -1.63 -11.13
C GLU A 95 12.33 -0.59 -10.00
N VAL A 96 12.38 -1.02 -8.74
CA VAL A 96 12.23 -0.13 -7.58
C VAL A 96 13.45 0.79 -7.39
N SER A 97 14.67 0.30 -7.63
CA SER A 97 15.91 1.07 -7.39
C SER A 97 16.08 2.24 -8.36
N THR A 98 15.44 2.17 -9.53
CA THR A 98 15.47 3.23 -10.56
C THR A 98 14.32 4.23 -10.42
N MET A 99 13.37 4.00 -9.50
CA MET A 99 12.24 4.90 -9.29
C MET A 99 12.62 6.13 -8.47
N GLU A 100 12.05 7.27 -8.83
CA GLU A 100 12.02 8.44 -7.96
C GLU A 100 10.95 8.26 -6.89
N PHE A 101 11.35 8.35 -5.62
CA PHE A 101 10.40 8.33 -4.52
C PHE A 101 9.94 9.76 -4.22
N GLY A 102 8.63 9.98 -4.31
CA GLY A 102 8.02 11.22 -3.86
C GLY A 102 8.30 11.49 -2.38
N LYS A 103 8.21 12.76 -1.98
CA LYS A 103 8.44 13.17 -0.58
C LYS A 103 7.51 12.41 0.36
N THR A 104 8.01 12.13 1.57
CA THR A 104 7.16 11.62 2.65
C THR A 104 6.11 12.68 3.00
N VAL A 105 4.86 12.27 3.11
CA VAL A 105 3.80 13.12 3.67
C VAL A 105 3.88 13.02 5.19
N ASP A 106 4.22 14.12 5.86
CA ASP A 106 4.48 14.22 7.31
C ASP A 106 3.45 15.09 8.03
N LYS A 107 2.17 14.84 7.75
CA LYS A 107 1.02 15.49 8.41
C LYS A 107 0.51 14.60 9.54
N PHE A 108 1.22 14.55 10.65
CA PHE A 108 0.86 13.79 11.85
C PHE A 108 0.07 14.65 12.84
#